data_AF-A0A0P9QGL0-F1
#
_entry.id   AF-A0A0P9QGL0-F1
#
_cell.length_a   1.000
_cell.length_b   1.000
_cell.length_c   1.000
_cell.angle_alpha   90.00
_cell.angle_beta   90.00
_cell.angle_gamma   90.00
#
_symmetry.space_group_name_H-M   'P 1'
#
loop_
_entity.id
_entity.type
_entity.pdbx_description
1 polymer ?
#
loop_
_entity_poly.entity_id
_entity_poly.type
_entity_poly.pdbx_seq_one_letter_code
_entity_poly.pdbx_strand_id
1 'polypeptide(L)'
;MLATDDPFERAEQYQAQRGEWVVGGLETQVFWPNRAQLINFEALEFLLQPAISEGQHRSLPAIALRVNGQGMTVNEGRAAVMRLATAIAWREGAKVEIVMWGGGSHPHRVGMLRNNAFTEFFSDENLHSPQSDEARKAMAYYREGLSLGNPFYSFLGFYKAFARSLPVGRERGPWIQQALPVLTDRDSIARRDELQALGTDISDYLATQGRHAIAHAERDDIVDPDDPDDHQRIHMDKPLMRHLAELAMEERLGVPARWAYEREHLYELEGFRALFDQEQLDGLKRGELAPNRPCEIPDEFYVLARKGKSCAPLGNMRLVSAGMDDEKVGVRLESANGRVAFIFWMDFRNERLLIDPLAGCGLLNERRDSRSDIQSELSLQEFKFALYCNASVEIWSSNLQQRLGKSEPFVLFNAMPDLTRHRQIIDELKALLEGMPPEDG
;
A
#
# COMPACT_ATOMS: atom_id res chain seq x y z
N MET A 1 -12.08 -10.38 1.29
CA MET A 1 -11.31 -11.10 2.31
C MET A 1 -11.79 -10.59 3.65
N LEU A 2 -12.12 -11.45 4.61
CA LEU A 2 -12.50 -10.98 5.95
C LEU A 2 -11.25 -10.49 6.68
N ALA A 3 -11.42 -9.61 7.67
CA ALA A 3 -10.30 -9.01 8.40
C ALA A 3 -9.39 -10.04 9.09
N THR A 4 -9.89 -11.25 9.39
CA THR A 4 -9.16 -12.31 10.12
C THR A 4 -8.68 -13.45 9.23
N ASP A 5 -8.98 -13.45 7.93
CA ASP A 5 -8.57 -14.52 7.03
C ASP A 5 -7.03 -14.61 7.00
N ASP A 6 -6.46 -15.81 7.11
CA ASP A 6 -5.04 -16.02 6.79
C ASP A 6 -4.87 -15.92 5.25
N PRO A 7 -4.23 -14.86 4.74
CA PRO A 7 -4.11 -14.65 3.30
C PRO A 7 -3.24 -15.72 2.62
N PHE A 8 -2.40 -16.46 3.37
CA PHE A 8 -1.54 -17.52 2.83
C PHE A 8 -2.27 -18.85 2.72
N GLU A 9 -3.03 -19.27 3.75
CA GLU A 9 -3.79 -20.53 3.66
C GLU A 9 -4.80 -20.47 2.52
N ARG A 10 -5.52 -19.35 2.40
CA ARG A 10 -6.44 -19.10 1.30
C ARG A 10 -5.71 -19.08 -0.05
N ALA A 11 -4.53 -18.47 -0.12
CA ALA A 11 -3.72 -18.47 -1.33
C ALA A 11 -3.25 -19.87 -1.74
N GLU A 12 -2.84 -20.70 -0.79
CA GLU A 12 -2.44 -22.10 -1.03
C GLU A 12 -3.62 -22.92 -1.55
N GLN A 13 -4.79 -22.78 -0.94
CA GLN A 13 -6.03 -23.40 -1.42
C GLN A 13 -6.42 -22.89 -2.82
N TYR A 14 -6.31 -21.58 -3.05
CA TYR A 14 -6.64 -20.96 -4.33
C TYR A 14 -5.71 -21.43 -5.45
N GLN A 15 -4.41 -21.53 -5.16
CA GLN A 15 -3.40 -22.03 -6.10
C GLN A 15 -3.61 -23.50 -6.50
N ALA A 16 -4.19 -24.32 -5.62
CA ALA A 16 -4.49 -25.72 -5.88
C ALA A 16 -5.71 -25.92 -6.80
N GLN A 17 -6.52 -24.89 -7.02
CA GLN A 17 -7.72 -24.98 -7.83
C GLN A 17 -7.40 -25.02 -9.34
N ARG A 18 -8.03 -25.95 -10.04
CA ARG A 18 -7.99 -26.01 -11.50
C ARG A 18 -8.75 -24.82 -12.10
N GLY A 19 -8.23 -24.26 -13.17
CA GLY A 19 -8.87 -23.19 -13.92
C GLY A 19 -8.07 -22.78 -15.13
N GLU A 20 -8.51 -21.75 -15.84
CA GLU A 20 -7.69 -21.12 -16.87
C GLU A 20 -6.87 -20.01 -16.21
N TRP A 21 -5.57 -20.22 -16.08
CA TRP A 21 -4.65 -19.30 -15.41
C TRP A 21 -3.78 -18.56 -16.40
N VAL A 22 -3.55 -17.29 -16.10
CA VAL A 22 -2.54 -16.44 -16.72
C VAL A 22 -1.49 -16.13 -15.67
N VAL A 23 -0.21 -16.37 -15.98
CA VAL A 23 0.90 -16.15 -15.05
C VAL A 23 1.95 -15.27 -15.71
N GLY A 24 2.26 -14.12 -15.11
CA GLY A 24 3.38 -13.26 -15.49
C GLY A 24 4.56 -13.46 -14.54
N GLY A 25 5.65 -14.06 -15.01
CA GLY A 25 6.89 -14.19 -14.24
C GLY A 25 7.67 -12.87 -14.26
N LEU A 26 8.22 -12.49 -13.10
CA LEU A 26 8.69 -11.13 -12.83
C LEU A 26 10.18 -11.06 -12.53
N GLU A 27 10.83 -10.01 -13.03
CA GLU A 27 12.00 -9.41 -12.39
C GLU A 27 11.55 -8.15 -11.63
N THR A 28 11.90 -8.04 -10.35
CA THR A 28 11.41 -6.95 -9.49
C THR A 28 12.47 -6.49 -8.51
N GLN A 29 12.43 -5.20 -8.16
CA GLN A 29 13.20 -4.60 -7.06
C GLN A 29 12.31 -4.34 -5.82
N VAL A 30 11.01 -4.63 -5.92
CA VAL A 30 10.05 -4.54 -4.83
C VAL A 30 10.21 -5.74 -3.90
N PHE A 31 10.07 -5.52 -2.59
CA PHE A 31 9.99 -6.61 -1.62
C PHE A 31 8.80 -7.51 -1.95
N TRP A 32 9.09 -8.77 -2.28
CA TRP A 32 8.07 -9.71 -2.74
C TRP A 32 7.68 -10.71 -1.64
N PRO A 33 6.41 -11.12 -1.50
CA PRO A 33 6.02 -12.05 -0.46
C PRO A 33 6.79 -13.38 -0.60
N ASN A 34 7.27 -13.91 0.53
CA ASN A 34 8.01 -15.17 0.60
C ASN A 34 7.10 -16.42 0.59
N ARG A 35 5.79 -16.23 0.67
CA ARG A 35 4.74 -17.25 0.53
C ARG A 35 3.71 -16.79 -0.49
N ALA A 36 2.94 -17.72 -1.02
CA ALA A 36 1.85 -17.40 -1.94
C ALA A 36 0.82 -16.53 -1.21
N GLN A 37 0.38 -15.42 -1.81
CA GLN A 37 -0.53 -14.48 -1.17
C GLN A 37 -1.58 -13.98 -2.16
N LEU A 38 -2.84 -13.86 -1.72
CA LEU A 38 -3.88 -13.21 -2.51
C LEU A 38 -3.90 -11.70 -2.24
N ILE A 39 -4.13 -10.92 -3.30
CA ILE A 39 -4.38 -9.48 -3.22
C ILE A 39 -5.55 -9.09 -4.11
N ASN A 40 -6.24 -8.02 -3.76
CA ASN A 40 -7.35 -7.50 -4.56
C ASN A 40 -6.91 -6.26 -5.33
N PHE A 41 -7.24 -6.19 -6.62
CA PHE A 41 -7.00 -5.01 -7.45
C PHE A 41 -8.04 -4.96 -8.59
N GLU A 42 -8.66 -3.81 -8.83
CA GLU A 42 -9.72 -3.65 -9.84
C GLU A 42 -10.87 -4.67 -9.71
N ALA A 43 -11.26 -5.00 -8.47
CA ALA A 43 -12.24 -6.06 -8.15
C ALA A 43 -11.87 -7.48 -8.65
N LEU A 44 -10.60 -7.68 -9.02
CA LEU A 44 -10.03 -8.98 -9.36
C LEU A 44 -9.13 -9.46 -8.21
N GLU A 45 -9.13 -10.77 -7.99
CA GLU A 45 -8.26 -11.43 -7.02
C GLU A 45 -7.03 -11.98 -7.74
N PHE A 46 -5.86 -11.49 -7.38
CA PHE A 46 -4.58 -11.92 -7.94
C PHE A 46 -3.81 -12.75 -6.93
N LEU A 47 -3.09 -13.75 -7.43
CA LEU A 47 -2.18 -14.58 -6.66
C LEU A 47 -0.74 -14.11 -6.89
N LEU A 48 -0.10 -13.58 -5.85
CA LEU A 48 1.33 -13.34 -5.82
C LEU A 48 2.05 -14.63 -5.44
N GLN A 49 2.90 -15.13 -6.33
CA GLN A 49 3.69 -16.33 -6.09
C GLN A 49 5.13 -15.94 -5.71
N PRO A 50 5.69 -16.51 -4.63
CA PRO A 50 7.09 -16.28 -4.28
C PRO A 50 8.02 -16.88 -5.33
N ALA A 51 9.24 -16.37 -5.36
CA ALA A 51 10.34 -17.03 -6.04
C ALA A 51 10.66 -18.35 -5.32
N ILE A 52 10.91 -19.43 -6.07
CA ILE A 52 11.33 -20.71 -5.49
C ILE A 52 12.78 -20.97 -5.84
N SER A 53 13.54 -21.39 -4.84
CA SER A 53 14.90 -21.92 -4.97
C SER A 53 15.03 -23.21 -4.17
N GLU A 54 14.42 -24.29 -4.65
CA GLU A 54 14.50 -25.61 -4.03
C GLU A 54 15.22 -26.60 -4.95
N GLY A 55 16.39 -27.07 -4.52
CA GLY A 55 17.21 -28.02 -5.30
C GLY A 55 17.52 -27.48 -6.70
N GLN A 56 17.07 -28.20 -7.73
CA GLN A 56 17.23 -27.80 -9.14
C GLN A 56 16.05 -26.94 -9.66
N HIS A 57 14.98 -26.80 -8.89
CA HIS A 57 13.82 -26.00 -9.27
C HIS A 57 14.02 -24.55 -8.84
N ARG A 58 14.34 -23.71 -9.82
CA ARG A 58 14.39 -22.26 -9.68
C ARG A 58 13.23 -21.68 -10.47
N SER A 59 12.53 -20.70 -9.90
CA SER A 59 11.49 -19.96 -10.62
C SER A 59 11.43 -18.51 -10.17
N LEU A 60 11.00 -17.64 -11.07
CA LEU A 60 10.78 -16.23 -10.76
C LEU A 60 9.57 -16.05 -9.83
N PRO A 61 9.53 -14.95 -9.06
CA PRO A 61 8.27 -14.50 -8.50
C PRO A 61 7.27 -14.23 -9.64
N ALA A 62 5.96 -14.33 -9.35
CA ALA A 62 4.95 -14.14 -10.39
C ALA A 62 3.67 -13.48 -9.86
N ILE A 63 2.96 -12.80 -10.76
CA ILE A 63 1.55 -12.45 -10.59
C ILE A 63 0.73 -13.43 -11.43
N ALA A 64 -0.21 -14.11 -10.80
CA ALA A 64 -1.13 -15.02 -11.45
C ALA A 64 -2.57 -14.53 -11.29
N LEU A 65 -3.38 -14.74 -12.33
CA LEU A 65 -4.81 -14.45 -12.36
C LEU A 65 -5.54 -15.64 -12.98
N ARG A 66 -6.61 -16.08 -12.35
CA ARG A 66 -7.52 -17.08 -12.93
C ARG A 66 -8.61 -16.38 -13.72
N VAL A 67 -8.66 -16.60 -15.03
CA VAL A 67 -9.61 -15.93 -15.94
C VAL A 67 -10.92 -16.69 -16.12
N ASN A 68 -10.96 -18.00 -15.82
CA ASN A 68 -12.21 -18.75 -15.92
C ASN A 68 -13.26 -18.25 -14.91
N GLY A 69 -14.54 -18.23 -15.32
CA GLY A 69 -15.63 -17.74 -14.49
C GLY A 69 -15.73 -16.21 -14.37
N GLN A 70 -14.76 -15.45 -14.89
CA GLN A 70 -14.78 -13.98 -14.90
C GLN A 70 -15.25 -13.39 -16.25
N GLY A 71 -15.57 -14.24 -17.23
CA GLY A 71 -15.94 -13.78 -18.58
C GLY A 71 -14.80 -13.11 -19.35
N MET A 72 -13.55 -13.29 -18.90
CA MET A 72 -12.35 -12.68 -19.48
C MET A 72 -11.62 -13.65 -20.41
N THR A 73 -11.06 -13.12 -21.48
CA THR A 73 -10.10 -13.81 -22.35
C THR A 73 -8.71 -13.85 -21.69
N VAL A 74 -7.86 -14.77 -22.16
CA VAL A 74 -6.44 -14.85 -21.76
C VAL A 74 -5.72 -13.50 -21.94
N ASN A 75 -5.97 -12.79 -23.03
CA ASN A 75 -5.33 -11.50 -23.30
C ASN A 75 -5.81 -10.39 -22.37
N GLU A 76 -7.10 -10.37 -22.03
CA GLU A 76 -7.63 -9.46 -21.00
C GLU A 76 -7.03 -9.78 -19.62
N GLY A 77 -6.84 -11.06 -19.30
CA GLY A 77 -6.13 -11.48 -18.10
C GLY A 77 -4.67 -11.01 -18.08
N ARG A 78 -3.94 -11.14 -19.19
CA ARG A 78 -2.57 -10.61 -19.31
C ARG A 78 -2.54 -9.08 -19.13
N ALA A 79 -3.50 -8.37 -19.72
CA ALA A 79 -3.62 -6.93 -19.55
C ALA A 79 -3.89 -6.56 -18.08
N ALA A 80 -4.74 -7.31 -17.37
CA ALA A 80 -4.99 -7.10 -15.94
C ALA A 80 -3.74 -7.34 -15.09
N VAL A 81 -2.98 -8.42 -15.36
CA VAL A 81 -1.69 -8.68 -14.72
C VAL A 81 -0.70 -7.53 -14.96
N MET A 82 -0.63 -7.00 -16.19
CA MET A 82 0.20 -5.84 -16.50
C MET A 82 -0.25 -4.58 -15.75
N ARG A 83 -1.55 -4.34 -15.60
CA ARG A 83 -2.07 -3.17 -14.86
C ARG A 83 -1.71 -3.26 -13.38
N LEU A 84 -1.84 -4.43 -12.76
CA LEU A 84 -1.39 -4.65 -11.38
C LEU A 84 0.12 -4.40 -11.24
N ALA A 85 0.94 -4.94 -12.14
CA ALA A 85 2.39 -4.69 -12.13
C ALA A 85 2.73 -3.19 -12.23
N THR A 86 1.96 -2.43 -13.02
CA THR A 86 2.07 -0.96 -13.12
C THR A 86 1.68 -0.27 -11.81
N ALA A 87 0.59 -0.68 -11.17
CA ALA A 87 0.17 -0.10 -9.89
C ALA A 87 1.20 -0.35 -8.78
N ILE A 88 1.78 -1.55 -8.72
CA ILE A 88 2.85 -1.89 -7.78
C ILE A 88 4.11 -1.05 -8.07
N ALA A 89 4.56 -0.98 -9.32
CA ALA A 89 5.74 -0.20 -9.69
C ALA A 89 5.56 1.30 -9.41
N TRP A 90 4.34 1.82 -9.61
CA TRP A 90 4.02 3.19 -9.22
C TRP A 90 4.11 3.36 -7.72
N ARG A 91 3.40 2.57 -6.90
CA ARG A 91 3.44 2.74 -5.43
C ARG A 91 4.86 2.69 -4.89
N GLU A 92 5.64 1.71 -5.33
CA GLU A 92 6.98 1.45 -4.80
C GLU A 92 8.07 2.33 -5.44
N GLY A 93 7.78 2.97 -6.59
CA GLY A 93 8.80 3.69 -7.38
C GLY A 93 9.95 2.80 -7.84
N ALA A 94 9.70 1.51 -8.05
CA ALA A 94 10.72 0.48 -8.28
C ALA A 94 10.38 -0.45 -9.45
N LYS A 95 11.39 -1.13 -9.99
CA LYS A 95 11.25 -2.07 -11.11
C LYS A 95 10.23 -3.17 -10.80
N VAL A 96 9.27 -3.35 -11.71
CA VAL A 96 8.41 -4.53 -11.82
C VAL A 96 8.24 -4.84 -13.30
N GLU A 97 8.92 -5.89 -13.77
CA GLU A 97 8.97 -6.26 -15.19
C GLU A 97 8.44 -7.68 -15.39
N ILE A 98 7.46 -7.84 -16.27
CA ILE A 98 7.00 -9.16 -16.69
C ILE A 98 7.91 -9.64 -17.82
N VAL A 99 8.80 -10.57 -17.50
CA VAL A 99 9.82 -11.07 -18.44
C VAL A 99 9.38 -12.35 -19.16
N MET A 100 8.28 -12.96 -18.71
CA MET A 100 7.76 -14.20 -19.30
C MET A 100 6.30 -14.45 -18.95
N TRP A 101 5.60 -15.12 -19.87
CA TRP A 101 4.22 -15.54 -19.68
C TRP A 101 4.12 -17.06 -19.58
N GLY A 102 3.41 -17.54 -18.58
CA GLY A 102 2.97 -18.91 -18.40
C GLY A 102 1.46 -18.97 -18.20
N GLY A 103 0.97 -20.13 -17.77
CA GLY A 103 -0.44 -20.36 -17.52
C GLY A 103 -0.88 -21.80 -17.80
N GLY A 104 -2.19 -21.98 -17.92
CA GLY A 104 -2.82 -23.27 -18.20
C GLY A 104 -3.79 -23.68 -17.09
N SER A 105 -3.89 -24.99 -16.84
CA SER A 105 -4.84 -25.56 -15.86
C SER A 105 -4.52 -25.20 -14.40
N HIS A 106 -3.28 -24.77 -14.14
CA HIS A 106 -2.75 -24.36 -12.85
C HIS A 106 -1.82 -23.15 -13.06
N PRO A 107 -1.53 -22.35 -12.01
CA PRO A 107 -0.62 -21.22 -12.09
C PRO A 107 0.84 -21.69 -12.07
N HIS A 108 1.29 -22.26 -13.19
CA HIS A 108 2.67 -22.72 -13.36
C HIS A 108 3.63 -21.53 -13.40
N ARG A 109 4.59 -21.54 -12.46
CA ARG A 109 5.70 -20.58 -12.44
C ARG A 109 6.66 -20.83 -13.60
N VAL A 110 7.43 -19.80 -13.93
CA VAL A 110 8.31 -19.77 -15.10
C VAL A 110 9.68 -19.17 -14.72
N GLY A 111 10.76 -19.57 -15.40
CA GLY A 111 12.06 -18.88 -15.39
C GLY A 111 13.15 -19.41 -14.44
N MET A 112 14.28 -18.69 -14.35
CA MET A 112 15.40 -18.91 -13.42
C MET A 112 15.54 -17.71 -12.47
N LEU A 113 15.87 -17.95 -11.20
CA LEU A 113 15.83 -16.97 -10.11
C LEU A 113 16.72 -15.73 -10.35
N ARG A 114 16.12 -14.53 -10.19
CA ARG A 114 16.81 -13.21 -10.20
C ARG A 114 16.18 -12.21 -9.21
N ASN A 115 15.81 -12.65 -8.01
CA ASN A 115 15.28 -11.74 -6.98
C ASN A 115 15.94 -11.99 -5.61
N ASN A 116 16.25 -10.90 -4.91
CA ASN A 116 16.97 -10.90 -3.63
C ASN A 116 16.20 -10.19 -2.48
N ALA A 117 15.00 -9.66 -2.76
CA ALA A 117 14.21 -8.91 -1.77
C ALA A 117 12.91 -9.64 -1.41
N PHE A 118 12.76 -9.99 -0.13
CA PHE A 118 11.61 -10.74 0.39
C PHE A 118 10.90 -9.95 1.49
N THR A 119 9.56 -10.05 1.54
CA THR A 119 8.72 -9.61 2.66
C THR A 119 7.90 -10.79 3.17
N GLU A 120 7.51 -10.76 4.44
CA GLU A 120 6.55 -11.72 4.99
C GLU A 120 5.12 -11.46 4.52
N PHE A 121 4.80 -10.21 4.16
CA PHE A 121 3.46 -9.80 3.76
C PHE A 121 3.52 -8.63 2.77
N PHE A 122 2.68 -8.68 1.74
CA PHE A 122 2.53 -7.62 0.76
C PHE A 122 1.18 -6.93 0.95
N SER A 123 1.16 -5.65 1.28
CA SER A 123 -0.12 -4.92 1.39
C SER A 123 -0.69 -4.62 0.00
N ASP A 124 -2.00 -4.75 -0.17
CA ASP A 124 -2.73 -4.29 -1.36
C ASP A 124 -3.28 -2.86 -1.22
N GLU A 125 -2.95 -2.17 -0.12
CA GLU A 125 -3.29 -0.77 0.09
C GLU A 125 -2.60 0.14 -0.94
N ASN A 126 -3.29 1.23 -1.28
CA ASN A 126 -2.79 2.29 -2.16
C ASN A 126 -2.31 1.82 -3.54
N LEU A 127 -2.83 0.70 -4.06
CA LEU A 127 -2.61 0.30 -5.44
C LEU A 127 -3.48 1.15 -6.36
N HIS A 128 -2.89 2.21 -6.92
CA HIS A 128 -3.62 3.16 -7.76
C HIS A 128 -4.03 2.53 -9.11
N SER A 129 -5.33 2.60 -9.42
CA SER A 129 -5.89 2.26 -10.74
C SER A 129 -6.54 3.50 -11.36
N PRO A 130 -5.86 4.17 -12.32
CA PRO A 130 -6.44 5.31 -12.99
C PRO A 130 -7.66 4.91 -13.81
N GLN A 131 -8.65 5.80 -13.86
CA GLN A 131 -9.85 5.62 -14.68
C GLN A 131 -9.64 6.04 -16.13
N SER A 132 -8.80 7.06 -16.38
CA SER A 132 -8.51 7.53 -17.74
C SER A 132 -7.49 6.64 -18.45
N ASP A 133 -7.70 6.45 -19.76
CA ASP A 133 -6.80 5.66 -20.60
C ASP A 133 -5.43 6.35 -20.74
N GLU A 134 -5.43 7.68 -20.77
CA GLU A 134 -4.23 8.52 -20.79
C GLU A 134 -3.36 8.31 -19.55
N ALA A 135 -3.94 8.32 -18.35
CA ALA A 135 -3.21 8.06 -17.11
C ALA A 135 -2.68 6.63 -17.05
N ARG A 136 -3.48 5.63 -17.46
CA ARG A 136 -3.03 4.23 -17.54
C ARG A 136 -1.81 4.08 -18.44
N LYS A 137 -1.83 4.71 -19.63
CA LYS A 137 -0.70 4.69 -20.57
C LYS A 137 0.51 5.42 -20.02
N ALA A 138 0.34 6.57 -19.38
CA ALA A 138 1.43 7.32 -18.77
C ALA A 138 2.12 6.50 -17.67
N MET A 139 1.35 5.90 -16.75
CA MET A 139 1.90 5.01 -15.71
C MET A 139 2.56 3.77 -16.31
N ALA A 140 2.01 3.20 -17.38
CA ALA A 140 2.65 2.07 -18.06
C ALA A 140 4.02 2.47 -18.62
N TYR A 141 4.15 3.62 -19.30
CA TYR A 141 5.46 4.11 -19.76
C TYR A 141 6.41 4.42 -18.61
N TYR A 142 5.89 4.94 -17.50
CA TYR A 142 6.68 5.17 -16.30
C TYR A 142 7.24 3.86 -15.73
N ARG A 143 6.41 2.80 -15.62
CA ARG A 143 6.86 1.46 -15.24
C ARG A 143 7.94 0.93 -16.18
N GLU A 144 7.77 1.07 -17.50
CA GLU A 144 8.81 0.68 -18.46
C GLU A 144 10.12 1.44 -18.18
N GLY A 145 10.04 2.75 -17.93
CA GLY A 145 11.19 3.57 -17.53
C GLY A 145 11.91 3.02 -16.29
N LEU A 146 11.17 2.59 -15.26
CA LEU A 146 11.74 1.96 -14.06
C LEU A 146 12.38 0.60 -14.33
N SER A 147 11.78 -0.19 -15.21
CA SER A 147 12.17 -1.59 -15.44
C SER A 147 13.39 -1.75 -16.35
N LEU A 148 13.65 -0.77 -17.21
CA LEU A 148 14.75 -0.79 -18.16
C LEU A 148 16.09 -0.49 -17.48
N GLY A 149 17.03 -1.45 -17.56
CA GLY A 149 18.38 -1.28 -17.02
C GLY A 149 19.26 -0.33 -17.84
N ASN A 150 18.97 -0.16 -19.13
CA ASN A 150 19.70 0.75 -20.00
C ASN A 150 19.19 2.21 -19.79
N PRO A 151 20.08 3.17 -19.50
CA PRO A 151 19.69 4.54 -19.15
C PRO A 151 18.97 5.26 -20.30
N PHE A 152 19.33 5.00 -21.55
CA PHE A 152 18.73 5.63 -22.73
C PHE A 152 17.25 5.26 -22.87
N TYR A 153 16.94 3.97 -22.82
CA TYR A 153 15.56 3.51 -22.93
C TYR A 153 14.75 3.84 -21.67
N SER A 154 15.38 3.81 -20.49
CA SER A 154 14.77 4.26 -19.24
C SER A 154 14.34 5.73 -19.31
N PHE A 155 15.25 6.61 -19.76
CA PHE A 155 14.95 8.02 -20.02
C PHE A 155 13.79 8.19 -20.99
N LEU A 156 13.79 7.46 -22.12
CA LEU A 156 12.68 7.52 -23.07
C LEU A 156 11.35 7.02 -22.48
N GLY A 157 11.36 6.05 -21.57
CA GLY A 157 10.19 5.61 -20.82
C GLY A 157 9.58 6.75 -20.01
N PHE A 158 10.40 7.43 -19.20
CA PHE A 158 9.95 8.60 -18.43
C PHE A 158 9.53 9.76 -19.31
N TYR A 159 10.27 10.05 -20.38
CA TYR A 159 9.89 11.09 -21.33
C TYR A 159 8.54 10.79 -22.00
N LYS A 160 8.23 9.52 -22.33
CA LYS A 160 6.92 9.13 -22.87
C LYS A 160 5.80 9.35 -21.84
N ALA A 161 6.02 9.03 -20.57
CA ALA A 161 5.06 9.32 -19.50
C ALA A 161 4.79 10.83 -19.35
N PHE A 162 5.86 11.63 -19.32
CA PHE A 162 5.80 13.09 -19.33
C PHE A 162 5.06 13.65 -20.56
N ALA A 163 5.44 13.20 -21.75
CA ALA A 163 4.85 13.64 -23.01
C ALA A 163 3.37 13.24 -23.16
N ARG A 164 2.92 12.16 -22.49
CA ARG A 164 1.50 11.79 -22.40
C ARG A 164 0.71 12.71 -21.48
N SER A 165 1.35 13.17 -20.40
CA SER A 165 0.77 14.14 -19.46
C SER A 165 0.69 15.54 -20.07
N LEU A 166 1.61 15.88 -20.97
CA LEU A 166 1.68 17.14 -21.71
C LEU A 166 1.74 16.87 -23.22
N PRO A 167 0.60 16.56 -23.87
CA PRO A 167 0.57 16.15 -25.27
C PRO A 167 1.00 17.27 -26.23
N VAL A 168 0.76 18.53 -25.86
CA VAL A 168 1.12 19.69 -26.67
C VAL A 168 2.59 20.04 -26.44
N GLY A 169 3.45 19.75 -27.42
CA GLY A 169 4.91 19.92 -27.30
C GLY A 169 5.37 21.33 -26.91
N ARG A 170 4.68 22.37 -27.41
CA ARG A 170 5.01 23.78 -27.12
C ARG A 170 4.83 24.18 -25.65
N GLU A 171 4.02 23.43 -24.89
CA GLU A 171 3.73 23.70 -23.48
C GLU A 171 4.78 23.08 -22.55
N ARG A 172 5.52 22.07 -23.03
CA ARG A 172 6.47 21.31 -22.21
C ARG A 172 7.58 22.18 -21.65
N GLY A 173 8.16 23.07 -22.46
CA GLY A 173 9.27 23.90 -22.01
C GLY A 173 8.87 24.91 -20.94
N PRO A 174 7.85 25.76 -21.17
CA PRO A 174 7.31 26.64 -20.14
C PRO A 174 6.90 25.91 -18.87
N TRP A 175 6.30 24.71 -19.00
CA TRP A 175 5.92 23.90 -17.84
C TRP A 175 7.14 23.38 -17.07
N ILE A 176 8.17 22.86 -17.76
CA ILE A 176 9.40 22.39 -17.10
C ILE A 176 10.00 23.51 -16.27
N GLN A 177 10.12 24.73 -16.82
CA GLN A 177 10.67 25.88 -16.10
C GLN A 177 9.90 26.22 -14.82
N GLN A 178 8.57 26.00 -14.82
CA GLN A 178 7.73 26.18 -13.62
C GLN A 178 7.86 25.03 -12.63
N ALA A 179 8.14 23.81 -13.10
CA ALA A 179 8.28 22.62 -12.27
C ALA A 179 9.66 22.52 -11.57
N LEU A 180 10.72 23.08 -12.15
CA LEU A 180 12.08 22.99 -11.59
C LEU A 180 12.22 23.44 -10.12
N PRO A 181 11.56 24.52 -9.64
CA PRO A 181 11.67 24.95 -8.25
C PRO A 181 10.96 24.04 -7.24
N VAL A 182 9.98 23.24 -7.68
CA VAL A 182 9.15 22.40 -6.81
C VAL A 182 9.57 20.93 -6.79
N LEU A 183 10.70 20.59 -7.42
CA LEU A 183 11.29 19.25 -7.34
C LEU A 183 11.57 18.89 -5.88
N THR A 184 11.24 17.65 -5.49
CA THR A 184 11.45 17.14 -4.12
C THR A 184 12.43 15.97 -4.06
N ASP A 185 12.70 15.31 -5.19
CA ASP A 185 13.66 14.20 -5.24
C ASP A 185 15.09 14.72 -5.25
N ARG A 186 15.91 14.18 -4.34
CA ARG A 186 17.28 14.64 -4.09
C ARG A 186 18.17 14.56 -5.34
N ASP A 187 18.09 13.46 -6.08
CA ASP A 187 18.95 13.24 -7.25
C ASP A 187 18.51 14.14 -8.42
N SER A 188 17.20 14.33 -8.60
CA SER A 188 16.63 15.31 -9.52
C SER A 188 17.06 16.74 -9.21
N ILE A 189 17.01 17.15 -7.93
CA ILE A 189 17.47 18.47 -7.45
C ILE A 189 18.97 18.65 -7.74
N ALA A 190 19.79 17.66 -7.39
CA ALA A 190 21.23 17.71 -7.62
C ALA A 190 21.55 17.89 -9.11
N ARG A 191 20.86 17.15 -10.00
CA ARG A 191 21.06 17.27 -11.44
C ARG A 191 20.59 18.61 -11.99
N ARG A 192 19.44 19.13 -11.52
CA ARG A 192 18.98 20.49 -11.87
C ARG A 192 20.05 21.52 -11.51
N ASP A 193 20.56 21.48 -10.29
CA ASP A 193 21.50 22.48 -9.78
C ASP A 193 22.82 22.45 -10.57
N GLU A 194 23.29 21.26 -10.94
CA GLU A 194 24.44 21.09 -11.83
C GLU A 194 24.21 21.75 -13.20
N LEU A 195 23.09 21.47 -13.85
CA LEU A 195 22.75 22.04 -15.16
C LEU A 195 22.56 23.57 -15.08
N GLN A 196 21.97 24.08 -14.00
CA GLN A 196 21.83 25.52 -13.75
C GLN A 196 23.18 26.21 -13.55
N ALA A 197 24.10 25.58 -12.82
CA ALA A 197 25.45 26.12 -12.61
C ALA A 197 26.25 26.23 -13.92
N LEU A 198 25.93 25.38 -14.90
CA LEU A 198 26.49 25.42 -16.26
C LEU A 198 25.81 26.46 -17.17
N GLY A 199 24.74 27.13 -16.71
CA GLY A 199 23.96 28.08 -17.50
C GLY A 199 23.09 27.41 -18.58
N THR A 200 22.82 26.11 -18.45
CA THR A 200 22.06 25.33 -19.42
C THR A 200 20.57 25.62 -19.32
N ASP A 201 19.90 25.87 -20.46
CA ASP A 201 18.43 25.80 -20.53
C ASP A 201 18.01 24.33 -20.42
N ILE A 202 17.58 23.92 -19.23
CA ILE A 202 17.23 22.53 -18.93
C ILE A 202 16.10 22.02 -19.83
N SER A 203 15.13 22.86 -20.18
CA SER A 203 14.03 22.46 -21.05
C SER A 203 14.55 22.08 -22.44
N ASP A 204 15.35 22.97 -23.03
CA ASP A 204 15.94 22.73 -24.35
C ASP A 204 16.91 21.54 -24.34
N TYR A 205 17.74 21.46 -23.29
CA TYR A 205 18.68 20.36 -23.07
C TYR A 205 17.99 18.99 -23.02
N LEU A 206 16.93 18.83 -22.21
CA LEU A 206 16.22 17.55 -22.11
C LEU A 206 15.54 17.17 -23.45
N ALA A 207 15.10 18.15 -24.22
CA ALA A 207 14.50 17.91 -25.54
C ALA A 207 15.53 17.49 -26.58
N THR A 208 16.64 18.22 -26.69
CA THR A 208 17.67 18.05 -27.73
C THR A 208 18.67 16.97 -27.35
N GLN A 209 19.42 17.18 -26.26
CA GLN A 209 20.50 16.31 -25.78
C GLN A 209 20.00 15.05 -25.06
N GLY A 210 18.74 15.04 -24.65
CA GLY A 210 18.05 13.86 -24.13
C GLY A 210 17.25 13.17 -25.23
N ARG A 211 15.99 13.60 -25.39
CA ARG A 211 15.01 12.88 -26.22
C ARG A 211 15.43 12.77 -27.68
N HIS A 212 15.85 13.85 -28.35
CA HIS A 212 16.20 13.80 -29.77
C HIS A 212 17.47 13.00 -30.02
N ALA A 213 18.51 13.25 -29.23
CA ALA A 213 19.80 12.57 -29.33
C ALA A 213 19.68 11.04 -29.13
N ILE A 214 18.77 10.58 -28.26
CA ILE A 214 18.52 9.14 -28.05
C ILE A 214 17.61 8.56 -29.16
N ALA A 215 16.58 9.31 -29.59
CA ALA A 215 15.52 8.74 -30.42
C ALA A 215 15.79 8.77 -31.95
N HIS A 216 16.74 9.57 -32.41
CA HIS A 216 16.96 9.80 -33.84
C HIS A 216 18.39 9.47 -34.26
N ALA A 217 18.62 8.28 -34.81
CA ALA A 217 19.95 7.81 -35.25
C ALA A 217 20.53 8.54 -36.47
N GLU A 218 19.74 9.37 -37.15
CA GLU A 218 20.09 10.05 -38.41
C GLU A 218 20.77 11.42 -38.19
N ARG A 219 20.93 11.86 -36.93
CA ARG A 219 21.41 13.22 -36.59
C ARG A 219 22.89 13.21 -36.26
N ASP A 220 23.53 14.37 -36.34
CA ASP A 220 24.94 14.54 -35.94
C ASP A 220 25.12 14.65 -34.42
N ASP A 221 24.07 15.07 -33.70
CA ASP A 221 24.00 15.21 -32.23
C ASP A 221 23.37 13.96 -31.57
N ILE A 222 23.84 12.77 -31.97
CA ILE A 222 23.35 11.48 -31.43
C ILE A 222 24.09 11.06 -30.17
N VAL A 223 23.39 10.29 -29.35
CA VAL A 223 24.00 9.53 -28.25
C VAL A 223 24.69 8.29 -28.80
N ASP A 224 25.97 8.12 -28.50
CA ASP A 224 26.71 6.90 -28.82
C ASP A 224 26.58 5.88 -27.66
N PRO A 225 25.95 4.71 -27.87
CA PRO A 225 25.83 3.69 -26.82
C PRO A 225 27.16 3.05 -26.41
N ASP A 226 28.21 3.18 -27.22
CA ASP A 226 29.57 2.73 -26.92
C ASP A 226 30.42 3.84 -26.27
N ASP A 227 29.91 5.07 -26.18
CA ASP A 227 30.54 6.17 -25.43
C ASP A 227 30.12 6.14 -23.94
N PRO A 228 31.06 5.87 -23.01
CA PRO A 228 30.76 5.85 -21.59
C PRO A 228 30.33 7.22 -21.03
N ASP A 229 30.77 8.34 -21.62
CA ASP A 229 30.41 9.69 -21.16
C ASP A 229 28.93 9.97 -21.45
N ASP A 230 28.46 9.58 -22.64
CA ASP A 230 27.05 9.66 -23.01
C ASP A 230 26.16 8.76 -22.14
N HIS A 231 26.63 7.54 -21.87
CA HIS A 231 25.94 6.63 -20.96
C HIS A 231 25.82 7.22 -19.55
N GLN A 232 26.92 7.78 -19.01
CA GLN A 232 26.93 8.40 -17.69
C GLN A 232 26.06 9.67 -17.66
N ARG A 233 26.14 10.51 -18.68
CA ARG A 233 25.33 11.74 -18.78
C ARG A 233 23.83 11.43 -18.74
N ILE A 234 23.36 10.49 -19.57
CA ILE A 234 21.93 10.12 -19.56
C ILE A 234 21.54 9.39 -18.27
N HIS A 235 22.45 8.61 -17.68
CA HIS A 235 22.22 8.04 -16.36
C HIS A 235 21.95 9.12 -15.30
N MET A 236 22.71 10.22 -15.33
CA MET A 236 22.53 11.38 -14.43
C MET A 236 21.27 12.19 -14.76
N ASP A 237 20.82 12.23 -16.02
CA ASP A 237 19.60 12.94 -16.43
C ASP A 237 18.31 12.19 -16.06
N LYS A 238 18.39 10.86 -15.92
CA LYS A 238 17.24 9.99 -15.66
C LYS A 238 16.42 10.38 -14.42
N PRO A 239 17.01 10.63 -13.23
CA PRO A 239 16.23 11.04 -12.05
C PRO A 239 15.43 12.32 -12.27
N LEU A 240 16.00 13.29 -12.98
CA LEU A 240 15.33 14.55 -13.33
C LEU A 240 14.12 14.29 -14.24
N MET A 241 14.30 13.53 -15.32
CA MET A 241 13.19 13.20 -16.23
C MET A 241 12.11 12.35 -15.56
N ARG A 242 12.50 11.41 -14.67
CA ARG A 242 11.57 10.61 -13.86
C ARG A 242 10.69 11.53 -13.00
N HIS A 243 11.29 12.44 -12.25
CA HIS A 243 10.53 13.30 -11.32
C HIS A 243 9.63 14.30 -12.05
N LEU A 244 10.10 14.86 -13.17
CA LEU A 244 9.25 15.71 -14.03
C LEU A 244 8.04 14.94 -14.58
N ALA A 245 8.20 13.65 -14.91
CA ALA A 245 7.08 12.81 -15.31
C ALA A 245 6.09 12.58 -14.15
N GLU A 246 6.57 12.34 -12.92
CA GLU A 246 5.73 12.19 -11.73
C GLU A 246 4.88 13.44 -11.50
N LEU A 247 5.51 14.62 -11.46
CA LEU A 247 4.81 15.91 -11.27
C LEU A 247 3.78 16.18 -12.39
N ALA A 248 4.13 15.88 -13.64
CA ALA A 248 3.22 16.10 -14.76
C ALA A 248 2.00 15.14 -14.70
N MET A 249 2.21 13.88 -14.32
CA MET A 249 1.11 12.92 -14.15
C MET A 249 0.19 13.32 -12.99
N GLU A 250 0.74 13.84 -11.90
CA GLU A 250 -0.03 14.36 -10.78
C GLU A 250 -0.89 15.57 -11.20
N GLU A 251 -0.26 16.62 -11.74
CA GLU A 251 -0.95 17.86 -12.09
C GLU A 251 -1.97 17.69 -13.24
N ARG A 252 -1.61 16.92 -14.28
CA ARG A 252 -2.37 16.87 -15.54
C ARG A 252 -3.28 15.67 -15.68
N LEU A 253 -2.94 14.55 -15.06
CA LEU A 253 -3.68 13.30 -15.19
C LEU A 253 -4.36 12.87 -13.88
N GLY A 254 -4.16 13.62 -12.79
CA GLY A 254 -4.75 13.33 -11.48
C GLY A 254 -4.23 12.03 -10.86
N VAL A 255 -3.03 11.59 -11.25
CA VAL A 255 -2.38 10.42 -10.66
C VAL A 255 -1.74 10.87 -9.34
N PRO A 256 -2.25 10.46 -8.17
CA PRO A 256 -1.73 10.93 -6.90
C PRO A 256 -0.26 10.57 -6.75
N ALA A 257 0.53 11.49 -6.17
CA ALA A 257 1.93 11.25 -5.88
C ALA A 257 2.11 9.95 -5.08
N ARG A 258 3.20 9.22 -5.37
CA ARG A 258 3.45 7.88 -4.81
C ARG A 258 3.40 7.84 -3.29
N TRP A 259 3.82 8.92 -2.64
CA TRP A 259 3.88 9.09 -1.18
C TRP A 259 2.68 9.85 -0.58
N ALA A 260 1.71 10.29 -1.39
CA ALA A 260 0.60 11.11 -0.91
C ALA A 260 -0.24 10.34 0.13
N TYR A 261 -0.51 9.07 -0.11
CA TYR A 261 -1.31 8.22 0.77
C TYR A 261 -0.72 8.12 2.18
N GLU A 262 0.60 7.89 2.28
CA GLU A 262 1.30 7.78 3.56
C GLU A 262 1.54 9.15 4.19
N ARG A 263 1.95 10.15 3.41
CA ARG A 263 2.26 11.51 3.90
C ARG A 263 1.02 12.24 4.42
N GLU A 264 -0.13 12.01 3.80
CA GLU A 264 -1.39 12.67 4.12
C GLU A 264 -2.31 11.78 4.95
N HIS A 265 -1.82 10.61 5.39
CA HIS A 265 -2.54 9.69 6.28
C HIS A 265 -3.94 9.29 5.78
N LEU A 266 -4.16 9.26 4.46
CA LEU A 266 -5.48 9.12 3.84
C LEU A 266 -6.22 7.83 4.24
N TYR A 267 -5.49 6.83 4.74
CA TYR A 267 -6.03 5.55 5.21
C TYR A 267 -6.59 5.58 6.63
N GLU A 268 -6.28 6.61 7.43
CA GLU A 268 -6.63 6.60 8.85
C GLU A 268 -8.13 6.77 9.08
N LEU A 269 -8.79 7.59 8.25
CA LEU A 269 -10.22 7.93 8.38
C LEU A 269 -11.06 7.62 7.13
N GLU A 270 -10.49 6.96 6.13
CA GLU A 270 -11.11 6.75 4.80
C GLU A 270 -12.56 6.22 4.89
N GLY A 271 -12.77 5.12 5.60
CA GLY A 271 -14.08 4.49 5.70
C GLY A 271 -15.01 5.18 6.70
N PHE A 272 -14.47 5.91 7.68
CA PHE A 272 -15.28 6.73 8.58
C PHE A 272 -15.94 7.91 7.87
N ARG A 273 -15.33 8.46 6.81
CA ARG A 273 -15.92 9.56 6.04
C ARG A 273 -17.32 9.23 5.51
N ALA A 274 -17.60 7.97 5.20
CA ALA A 274 -18.90 7.52 4.73
C ALA A 274 -20.02 7.62 5.79
N LEU A 275 -19.67 7.79 7.08
CA LEU A 275 -20.62 7.99 8.17
C LEU A 275 -21.11 9.44 8.29
N PHE A 276 -20.49 10.36 7.55
CA PHE A 276 -20.76 11.80 7.63
C PHE A 276 -21.09 12.33 6.23
N ASP A 277 -22.06 13.24 6.14
CA ASP A 277 -22.26 13.98 4.91
C ASP A 277 -21.21 15.08 4.71
N GLN A 278 -21.19 15.70 3.51
CA GLN A 278 -20.18 16.69 3.17
C GLN A 278 -20.18 17.91 4.11
N GLU A 279 -21.36 18.36 4.57
CA GLU A 279 -21.49 19.50 5.49
C GLU A 279 -20.91 19.16 6.86
N GLN A 280 -21.18 17.95 7.36
CA GLN A 280 -20.61 17.43 8.60
C GLN A 280 -19.09 17.27 8.48
N LEU A 281 -18.59 16.71 7.38
CA LEU A 281 -17.15 16.56 7.14
C LEU A 281 -16.44 17.92 7.10
N ASP A 282 -17.03 18.91 6.44
CA ASP A 282 -16.46 20.26 6.38
C ASP A 282 -16.48 20.94 7.75
N GLY A 283 -17.53 20.71 8.55
CA GLY A 283 -17.58 21.14 9.96
C GLY A 283 -16.50 20.48 10.80
N LEU A 284 -16.36 19.15 10.70
CA LEU A 284 -15.38 18.35 11.43
C LEU A 284 -13.94 18.78 11.10
N LYS A 285 -13.65 19.12 9.84
CA LYS A 285 -12.36 19.71 9.44
C LYS A 285 -12.09 21.07 10.09
N ARG A 286 -13.15 21.82 10.42
CA ARG A 286 -13.05 23.06 11.20
C ARG A 286 -13.07 22.83 12.72
N GLY A 287 -13.28 21.61 13.19
CA GLY A 287 -13.41 21.30 14.62
C GLY A 287 -14.82 21.56 15.18
N GLU A 288 -15.83 21.63 14.32
CA GLU A 288 -17.21 21.96 14.66
C GLU A 288 -18.15 20.80 14.32
N LEU A 289 -19.05 20.43 15.24
CA LEU A 289 -20.19 19.56 14.93
C LEU A 289 -21.45 20.40 14.88
N ALA A 290 -22.24 20.28 13.81
CA ALA A 290 -23.52 20.98 13.70
C ALA A 290 -24.44 20.56 14.87
N PRO A 291 -24.90 21.49 15.74
CA PRO A 291 -25.50 21.15 17.03
C PRO A 291 -26.80 20.34 17.01
N ASN A 292 -27.42 20.13 15.85
CA ASN A 292 -28.77 19.56 15.73
C ASN A 292 -28.90 18.47 14.67
N ARG A 293 -27.79 17.82 14.30
CA ARG A 293 -27.81 16.74 13.30
C ARG A 293 -27.17 15.49 13.88
N PRO A 294 -27.96 14.45 14.25
CA PRO A 294 -27.41 13.24 14.83
C PRO A 294 -26.47 12.59 13.80
N CYS A 295 -25.27 12.22 14.25
CA CYS A 295 -24.38 11.35 13.49
C CYS A 295 -24.80 9.90 13.78
N GLU A 296 -25.06 9.12 12.73
CA GLU A 296 -25.37 7.71 12.85
C GLU A 296 -24.06 6.90 12.97
N ILE A 297 -23.51 6.88 14.17
CA ILE A 297 -22.35 6.04 14.50
C ILE A 297 -22.88 4.61 14.73
N PRO A 298 -22.30 3.59 14.10
CA PRO A 298 -22.67 2.19 14.35
C PRO A 298 -22.61 1.81 15.83
N ASP A 299 -23.57 1.00 16.28
CA ASP A 299 -23.62 0.50 17.65
C ASP A 299 -22.53 -0.55 17.96
N GLU A 300 -21.85 -1.08 16.95
CA GLU A 300 -20.84 -2.11 17.09
C GLU A 300 -19.73 -1.97 16.04
N PHE A 301 -18.50 -2.21 16.49
CA PHE A 301 -17.31 -2.22 15.65
C PHE A 301 -16.49 -3.48 15.94
N TYR A 302 -15.72 -3.93 14.96
CA TYR A 302 -14.69 -4.93 15.19
C TYR A 302 -13.32 -4.27 15.27
N VAL A 303 -12.59 -4.52 16.36
CA VAL A 303 -11.28 -3.90 16.61
C VAL A 303 -10.20 -4.96 16.65
N LEU A 304 -9.09 -4.71 15.96
CA LEU A 304 -7.91 -5.58 15.96
C LEU A 304 -6.61 -4.80 15.82
N ALA A 305 -5.52 -5.38 16.31
CA ALA A 305 -4.17 -4.93 16.02
C ALA A 305 -3.58 -5.79 14.91
N ARG A 306 -2.99 -5.19 13.86
CA ARG A 306 -2.37 -5.90 12.74
C ARG A 306 -0.91 -5.51 12.56
N LYS A 307 -0.06 -6.51 12.41
CA LYS A 307 1.33 -6.37 11.92
C LYS A 307 1.57 -7.38 10.80
N GLY A 308 1.54 -6.89 9.56
CA GLY A 308 1.59 -7.76 8.38
C GLY A 308 0.48 -8.81 8.44
N LYS A 309 0.85 -10.09 8.50
CA LYS A 309 -0.10 -11.20 8.61
C LYS A 309 -0.69 -11.43 9.99
N SER A 310 0.05 -11.06 11.03
CA SER A 310 -0.36 -11.34 12.40
C SER A 310 -1.44 -10.36 12.80
N CYS A 311 -2.57 -10.89 13.27
CA CYS A 311 -3.63 -10.10 13.87
C CYS A 311 -3.87 -10.55 15.31
N ALA A 312 -4.16 -9.59 16.18
CA ALA A 312 -4.58 -9.81 17.55
C ALA A 312 -5.91 -9.07 17.74
N PRO A 313 -7.06 -9.76 17.66
CA PRO A 313 -8.36 -9.12 17.75
C PRO A 313 -8.75 -8.82 19.20
N LEU A 314 -9.30 -7.63 19.43
CA LEU A 314 -10.18 -7.41 20.59
C LEU A 314 -11.59 -7.95 20.31
N GLY A 315 -11.94 -8.09 19.03
CA GLY A 315 -13.21 -8.65 18.59
C GLY A 315 -14.29 -7.58 18.41
N ASN A 316 -15.54 -8.02 18.44
CA ASN A 316 -16.69 -7.13 18.40
C ASN A 316 -16.82 -6.37 19.73
N MET A 317 -16.94 -5.05 19.63
CA MET A 317 -17.08 -4.13 20.74
C MET A 317 -18.26 -3.21 20.50
N ARG A 318 -19.06 -3.01 21.55
CA ARG A 318 -20.29 -2.20 21.52
C ARG A 318 -19.97 -0.75 21.82
N LEU A 319 -20.63 0.15 21.11
CA LEU A 319 -20.61 1.57 21.37
C LEU A 319 -21.24 1.86 22.73
N VAL A 320 -20.50 2.54 23.61
CA VAL A 320 -21.00 3.00 24.91
C VAL A 320 -21.26 4.50 24.90
N SER A 321 -20.36 5.24 24.28
CA SER A 321 -20.53 6.69 24.10
C SER A 321 -19.72 7.16 22.91
N ALA A 322 -20.27 8.15 22.20
CA ALA A 322 -19.53 8.95 21.25
C ALA A 322 -19.84 10.44 21.46
N GLY A 323 -18.87 11.29 21.20
CA GLY A 323 -19.02 12.72 21.37
C GLY A 323 -17.84 13.49 20.80
N MET A 324 -17.98 14.82 20.77
CA MET A 324 -16.88 15.70 20.44
C MET A 324 -16.14 16.14 21.71
N ASP A 325 -14.82 16.07 21.69
CA ASP A 325 -13.94 16.69 22.67
C ASP A 325 -12.66 17.15 21.94
N ASP A 326 -12.11 18.30 22.35
CA ASP A 326 -10.91 18.88 21.74
C ASP A 326 -10.92 18.85 20.20
N GLU A 327 -12.05 19.26 19.61
CA GLU A 327 -12.29 19.31 18.15
C GLU A 327 -12.23 17.95 17.41
N LYS A 328 -12.25 16.83 18.15
CA LYS A 328 -12.17 15.46 17.64
C LYS A 328 -13.41 14.68 18.01
N VAL A 329 -13.76 13.69 17.20
CA VAL A 329 -14.85 12.75 17.54
C VAL A 329 -14.27 11.57 18.31
N GLY A 330 -14.57 11.50 19.60
CA GLY A 330 -14.19 10.40 20.48
C GLY A 330 -15.24 9.30 20.48
N VAL A 331 -14.78 8.06 20.42
CA VAL A 331 -15.63 6.87 20.49
C VAL A 331 -15.09 5.95 21.58
N ARG A 332 -15.98 5.57 22.50
CA ARG A 332 -15.70 4.59 23.55
C ARG A 332 -16.50 3.32 23.29
N LEU A 333 -15.77 2.22 23.21
CA LEU A 333 -16.30 0.89 23.00
C LEU A 333 -16.04 -0.01 24.20
N GLU A 334 -16.91 -0.97 24.43
CA GLU A 334 -16.75 -2.00 25.45
C GLU A 334 -17.02 -3.41 24.88
N SER A 335 -16.31 -4.43 25.36
CA SER A 335 -16.57 -5.82 25.00
C SER A 335 -17.98 -6.24 25.44
N ALA A 336 -18.55 -7.27 24.80
CA ALA A 336 -19.92 -7.70 25.08
C ALA A 336 -20.20 -8.04 26.56
N ASN A 337 -19.19 -8.49 27.30
CA ASN A 337 -19.22 -8.77 28.73
C ASN A 337 -18.85 -7.58 29.63
N GLY A 338 -18.60 -6.39 29.06
CA GLY A 338 -18.24 -5.17 29.80
C GLY A 338 -16.86 -5.23 30.48
N ARG A 339 -15.98 -6.13 30.05
CA ARG A 339 -14.67 -6.34 30.67
C ARG A 339 -13.58 -5.43 30.13
N VAL A 340 -13.55 -5.26 28.81
CA VAL A 340 -12.50 -4.51 28.10
C VAL A 340 -13.10 -3.24 27.55
N ALA A 341 -12.45 -2.11 27.77
CA ALA A 341 -12.75 -0.85 27.10
C ALA A 341 -11.69 -0.54 26.04
N PHE A 342 -12.13 0.11 24.97
CA PHE A 342 -11.28 0.65 23.91
C PHE A 342 -11.77 2.03 23.50
N ILE A 343 -10.85 2.99 23.39
CA ILE A 343 -11.15 4.37 23.04
C ILE A 343 -10.27 4.78 21.86
N PHE A 344 -10.90 5.43 20.87
CA PHE A 344 -10.20 6.06 19.76
C PHE A 344 -10.82 7.42 19.44
N TRP A 345 -10.05 8.25 18.75
CA TRP A 345 -10.44 9.60 18.36
C TRP A 345 -10.21 9.79 16.86
N MET A 346 -11.18 10.44 16.21
CA MET A 346 -11.10 10.81 14.81
C MET A 346 -10.84 12.31 14.70
N ASP A 347 -9.65 12.66 14.22
CA ASP A 347 -9.22 14.03 13.93
C ASP A 347 -9.31 14.28 12.42
N PHE A 348 -10.47 14.72 11.95
CA PHE A 348 -10.71 15.01 10.54
C PHE A 348 -9.95 16.25 10.03
N ARG A 349 -9.45 17.11 10.92
CA ARG A 349 -8.65 18.27 10.52
C ARG A 349 -7.27 17.83 10.04
N ASN A 350 -6.67 16.86 10.73
CA ASN A 350 -5.33 16.37 10.43
C ASN A 350 -5.32 14.99 9.72
N GLU A 351 -6.50 14.45 9.40
CA GLU A 351 -6.68 13.09 8.87
C GLU A 351 -6.04 12.02 9.77
N ARG A 352 -6.27 12.10 11.10
CA ARG A 352 -5.66 11.18 12.06
C ARG A 352 -6.67 10.31 12.82
N LEU A 353 -6.37 9.03 12.94
CA LEU A 353 -6.99 8.09 13.87
C LEU A 353 -6.09 7.94 15.09
N LEU A 354 -6.44 8.65 16.17
CA LEU A 354 -5.64 8.73 17.37
C LEU A 354 -6.10 7.68 18.39
N ILE A 355 -5.14 6.91 18.88
CA ILE A 355 -5.36 5.86 19.88
C ILE A 355 -4.23 6.00 20.89
N ASP A 356 -4.57 5.95 22.17
CA ASP A 356 -3.59 5.81 23.23
C ASP A 356 -3.37 4.31 23.50
N PRO A 357 -2.25 3.70 23.08
CA PRO A 357 -2.02 2.27 23.25
C PRO A 357 -1.73 1.88 24.72
N LEU A 358 -1.46 2.84 25.60
CA LEU A 358 -1.19 2.59 27.01
C LEU A 358 -2.46 2.71 27.85
N ALA A 359 -3.21 3.80 27.67
CA ALA A 359 -4.38 4.14 28.49
C ALA A 359 -5.72 4.02 27.73
N GLY A 360 -5.71 4.03 26.40
CA GLY A 360 -6.90 3.95 25.56
C GLY A 360 -7.48 2.54 25.44
N CYS A 361 -6.83 1.52 26.01
CA CYS A 361 -7.38 0.17 26.08
C CYS A 361 -6.97 -0.56 27.38
N GLY A 362 -7.97 -1.10 28.09
CA GLY A 362 -7.76 -1.67 29.42
C GLY A 362 -8.95 -2.46 29.96
N LEU A 363 -8.73 -3.09 31.12
CA LEU A 363 -9.76 -3.78 31.88
C LEU A 363 -10.57 -2.76 32.69
N LEU A 364 -11.90 -2.92 32.71
CA LEU A 364 -12.81 -2.10 33.52
C LEU A 364 -13.00 -2.66 34.93
N ASN A 365 -12.68 -3.92 35.15
CA ASN A 365 -12.71 -4.56 36.46
C ASN A 365 -11.65 -5.66 36.57
N GLU A 366 -11.24 -5.99 37.81
CA GLU A 366 -10.19 -6.98 38.09
C GLU A 366 -10.73 -8.40 38.32
N ARG A 367 -12.05 -8.58 38.42
CA ARG A 367 -12.67 -9.89 38.74
C ARG A 367 -12.50 -10.84 37.56
N ARG A 368 -12.51 -12.16 37.77
CA ARG A 368 -12.46 -13.17 36.69
C ARG A 368 -13.56 -14.19 36.97
N ASP A 369 -14.80 -13.77 36.76
CA ASP A 369 -15.97 -14.49 37.26
C ASP A 369 -16.48 -15.52 36.24
N SER A 370 -16.08 -15.41 34.96
CA SER A 370 -16.49 -16.29 33.86
C SER A 370 -15.34 -16.69 32.93
N ARG A 371 -15.57 -17.68 32.04
CA ARG A 371 -14.60 -18.01 30.97
C ARG A 371 -14.50 -16.85 29.98
N SER A 372 -15.64 -16.26 29.61
CA SER A 372 -15.72 -15.06 28.78
C SER A 372 -14.83 -13.93 29.28
N ASP A 373 -14.75 -13.74 30.59
CA ASP A 373 -13.88 -12.74 31.21
C ASP A 373 -12.40 -13.02 30.91
N ILE A 374 -11.93 -14.23 31.22
CA ILE A 374 -10.53 -14.61 30.99
C ILE A 374 -10.19 -14.51 29.50
N GLN A 375 -11.13 -14.90 28.63
CA GLN A 375 -10.94 -14.84 27.19
C GLN A 375 -10.78 -13.41 26.67
N SER A 376 -11.57 -12.46 27.19
CA SER A 376 -11.44 -11.04 26.80
C SER A 376 -10.15 -10.42 27.36
N GLU A 377 -9.71 -10.85 28.54
CA GLU A 377 -8.41 -10.45 29.09
C GLU A 377 -7.24 -11.00 28.27
N LEU A 378 -7.31 -12.25 27.80
CA LEU A 378 -6.34 -12.83 26.87
C LEU A 378 -6.27 -12.01 25.57
N SER A 379 -7.41 -11.73 24.93
CA SER A 379 -7.48 -10.89 23.73
C SER A 379 -6.86 -9.52 23.96
N LEU A 380 -7.13 -8.89 25.11
CA LEU A 380 -6.54 -7.61 25.47
C LEU A 380 -5.01 -7.69 25.59
N GLN A 381 -4.47 -8.72 26.25
CA GLN A 381 -3.03 -8.89 26.41
C GLN A 381 -2.34 -9.10 25.06
N GLU A 382 -2.90 -9.93 24.20
CA GLU A 382 -2.38 -10.18 22.84
C GLU A 382 -2.45 -8.91 21.98
N PHE A 383 -3.56 -8.18 22.03
CA PHE A 383 -3.74 -6.90 21.33
C PHE A 383 -2.70 -5.87 21.76
N LYS A 384 -2.55 -5.62 23.07
CA LYS A 384 -1.56 -4.66 23.58
C LYS A 384 -0.13 -5.06 23.23
N PHE A 385 0.18 -6.35 23.32
CA PHE A 385 1.50 -6.84 22.96
C PHE A 385 1.80 -6.69 21.47
N ALA A 386 0.80 -6.89 20.61
CA ALA A 386 0.94 -6.62 19.18
C ALA A 386 1.25 -5.14 18.92
N LEU A 387 0.57 -4.20 19.60
CA LEU A 387 0.88 -2.77 19.50
C LEU A 387 2.31 -2.47 19.93
N TYR A 388 2.76 -3.03 21.04
CA TYR A 388 4.16 -2.90 21.50
C TYR A 388 5.18 -3.47 20.51
N CYS A 389 4.74 -4.34 19.60
CA CYS A 389 5.55 -4.89 18.53
C CYS A 389 5.37 -4.14 17.19
N ASN A 390 4.91 -2.89 17.18
CA ASN A 390 4.69 -2.08 15.98
C ASN A 390 3.52 -2.55 15.11
N ALA A 391 2.44 -3.03 15.72
CA ALA A 391 1.18 -3.20 15.01
C ALA A 391 0.44 -1.85 14.85
N SER A 392 -0.33 -1.74 13.78
CA SER A 392 -1.37 -0.73 13.61
C SER A 392 -2.67 -1.22 14.23
N VAL A 393 -3.53 -0.33 14.71
CA VAL A 393 -4.91 -0.68 15.02
C VAL A 393 -5.75 -0.53 13.76
N GLU A 394 -6.64 -1.48 13.51
CA GLU A 394 -7.66 -1.38 12.48
C GLU A 394 -9.05 -1.42 13.13
N ILE A 395 -9.94 -0.57 12.63
CA ILE A 395 -11.34 -0.53 13.01
C ILE A 395 -12.15 -0.93 11.79
N TRP A 396 -12.99 -1.94 11.96
CA TRP A 396 -13.82 -2.52 10.91
C TRP A 396 -15.29 -2.41 11.27
N SER A 397 -16.14 -2.49 10.26
CA SER A 397 -17.55 -2.83 10.45
C SER A 397 -17.67 -4.16 11.19
N SER A 398 -18.71 -4.33 12.02
CA SER A 398 -18.92 -5.54 12.81
C SER A 398 -19.03 -6.83 11.97
N ASN A 399 -19.39 -6.71 10.70
CA ASN A 399 -19.42 -7.82 9.73
C ASN A 399 -18.07 -8.14 9.06
N LEU A 400 -16.98 -7.44 9.43
CA LEU A 400 -15.61 -7.60 8.91
C LEU A 400 -15.43 -7.33 7.41
N GLN A 401 -16.41 -6.74 6.73
CA GLN A 401 -16.37 -6.53 5.28
C GLN A 401 -15.71 -5.21 4.89
N GLN A 402 -15.79 -4.19 5.74
CA GLN A 402 -15.28 -2.86 5.43
C GLN A 402 -14.38 -2.36 6.56
N ARG A 403 -13.15 -1.99 6.21
CA ARG A 403 -12.27 -1.25 7.11
C ARG A 403 -12.71 0.20 7.15
N LEU A 404 -12.96 0.72 8.34
CA LEU A 404 -13.36 2.11 8.58
C LEU A 404 -12.16 3.01 8.80
N GLY A 405 -11.12 2.51 9.47
CA GLY A 405 -9.88 3.24 9.69
C GLY A 405 -8.73 2.33 10.10
N LYS A 406 -7.51 2.84 9.96
CA LYS A 406 -6.27 2.16 10.35
C LYS A 406 -5.29 3.19 10.91
N SER A 407 -4.76 2.98 12.11
CA SER A 407 -3.74 3.89 12.65
C SER A 407 -2.36 3.66 12.01
N GLU A 408 -1.48 4.63 12.13
CA GLU A 408 -0.04 4.37 12.04
C GLU A 408 0.41 3.21 12.96
N PRO A 409 1.46 2.47 12.57
CA PRO A 409 2.10 1.50 13.44
C PRO A 409 2.61 2.18 14.72
N PHE A 410 2.34 1.59 15.87
CA PHE A 410 2.80 2.16 17.13
C PHE A 410 4.30 1.91 17.35
N VAL A 411 5.11 2.97 17.39
CA VAL A 411 6.55 2.86 17.68
C VAL A 411 6.80 3.17 19.15
N LEU A 412 7.24 2.16 19.90
CA LEU A 412 7.70 2.34 21.27
C LEU A 412 9.06 3.07 21.28
N PHE A 413 9.10 4.25 21.90
CA PHE A 413 10.35 4.99 22.12
C PHE A 413 10.95 4.68 23.49
N ASN A 414 12.25 4.42 23.53
CA ASN A 414 13.03 4.19 24.76
C ASN A 414 12.50 3.04 25.66
N ALA A 415 11.75 2.10 25.09
CA ALA A 415 11.23 0.93 25.78
C ALA A 415 11.36 -0.30 24.88
N MET A 416 11.50 -1.49 25.49
CA MET A 416 11.51 -2.76 24.79
C MET A 416 10.44 -3.68 25.40
N PRO A 417 9.61 -4.35 24.59
CA PRO A 417 8.61 -5.29 25.11
C PRO A 417 9.29 -6.46 25.82
N ASP A 418 8.82 -6.80 27.03
CA ASP A 418 9.28 -7.98 27.76
C ASP A 418 8.52 -9.23 27.29
N LEU A 419 9.11 -9.93 26.33
CA LEU A 419 8.57 -11.17 25.74
C LEU A 419 8.36 -12.28 26.78
N THR A 420 9.28 -12.40 27.75
CA THR A 420 9.23 -13.47 28.75
C THR A 420 8.07 -13.24 29.70
N ARG A 421 7.95 -12.01 30.21
CA ARG A 421 6.84 -11.64 31.08
C ARG A 421 5.50 -11.73 30.37
N HIS A 422 5.42 -11.32 29.11
CA HIS A 422 4.18 -11.44 28.34
C HIS A 422 3.75 -12.91 28.19
N ARG A 423 4.69 -13.82 27.85
CA ARG A 423 4.38 -15.26 27.76
C ARG A 423 3.90 -15.83 29.09
N GLN A 424 4.54 -15.48 30.20
CA GLN A 424 4.11 -15.91 31.54
C GLN A 424 2.65 -15.49 31.82
N ILE A 425 2.29 -14.24 31.53
CA ILE A 425 0.92 -13.74 31.71
C ILE A 425 -0.08 -14.53 30.85
N ILE A 426 0.26 -14.78 29.58
CA ILE A 426 -0.61 -15.55 28.67
C ILE A 426 -0.77 -17.00 29.15
N ASP A 427 0.31 -17.64 29.60
CA ASP A 427 0.28 -19.03 30.07
C ASP A 427 -0.52 -19.16 31.38
N GLU A 428 -0.39 -18.20 32.30
CA GLU A 428 -1.20 -18.12 33.53
C GLU A 428 -2.70 -17.98 33.22
N LEU A 429 -3.05 -17.08 32.30
CA LEU A 429 -4.44 -16.87 31.89
C LEU A 429 -5.02 -18.11 31.19
N LYS A 430 -4.24 -18.78 30.35
CA LYS A 430 -4.65 -20.04 29.70
C LYS A 430 -4.87 -21.16 30.71
N ALA A 431 -3.98 -21.32 31.68
CA ALA A 431 -4.13 -22.30 32.75
C ALA A 431 -5.40 -22.04 33.60
N LEU A 432 -5.69 -20.77 33.91
CA LEU A 432 -6.94 -20.39 34.58
C LEU A 432 -8.18 -20.72 33.75
N LEU A 433 -8.13 -20.46 32.43
CA LEU A 433 -9.21 -20.78 31.51
C LEU A 433 -9.46 -22.30 31.42
N GLU A 434 -8.41 -23.11 31.39
CA GLU A 434 -8.52 -24.58 31.40
C GLU A 434 -9.10 -25.13 32.70
N GLY A 435 -8.82 -24.48 33.82
CA GLY A 435 -9.34 -24.86 35.14
C GLY A 435 -10.82 -24.51 35.41
N MET A 436 -11.45 -23.69 34.55
CA MET A 436 -12.85 -23.31 34.70
C MET A 436 -13.81 -24.31 34.05
N PRO A 437 -14.96 -24.62 34.69
CA PRO A 437 -15.99 -25.46 34.07
C PRO A 437 -16.47 -24.83 32.75
N PRO A 438 -16.75 -25.63 31.70
CA PRO A 438 -17.29 -25.11 30.44
C PRO A 438 -18.60 -24.36 30.70
N GLU A 439 -18.82 -23.25 30.00
CA GLU A 439 -20.08 -22.51 30.08
C GLU A 439 -21.21 -23.42 29.54
N ASP A 440 -22.25 -23.66 30.35
CA ASP A 440 -23.47 -24.33 29.89
C ASP A 440 -24.12 -23.46 28.81
N GLY A 441 -24.31 -24.04 27.62
CA GLY A 441 -24.73 -23.33 26.40
C GLY A 441 -26.18 -22.86 26.37
#